data_AF-A0A1B6B7Z5-F1
#
_entry.id   AF-A0A1B6B7Z5-F1
#
_cell.length_a   1.000
_cell.length_b   1.000
_cell.length_c   1.000
_cell.angle_alpha   90.00
_cell.angle_beta   90.00
_cell.angle_gamma   90.00
#
_symmetry.space_group_name_H-M   'P 1'
#
loop_
_entity.id
_entity.type
_entity.pdbx_description
1 polymer ?
#
loop_
_entity_poly.entity_id
_entity_poly.type
_entity_poly.pdbx_seq_one_letter_code
_entity_poly.pdbx_strand_id
1 'polypeptide(L)'
;MPSQSETGKGFTYCINQEKYLRTFLEHADLPLDNNATESAIRGFCIGKKNWVLIDTVEGAKASAIIYSIAETAKANNLKPYQYFRYLLEEIPKHMEDKTLTFLDNLLPWSENLPDECKKLNQI
;
A
#
# COMPACT_ATOMS: atom_id res chain seq x y z
N MET A 1 16.28 -35.31 -0.22
CA MET A 1 17.18 -34.13 -0.31
C MET A 1 17.77 -33.89 1.07
N PRO A 2 19.07 -33.55 1.21
CA PRO A 2 19.65 -33.21 2.51
C PRO A 2 18.97 -31.94 3.05
N SER A 3 18.41 -32.01 4.25
CA SER A 3 17.62 -30.93 4.89
C SER A 3 18.41 -29.64 5.14
N GLN A 4 19.75 -29.71 5.16
CA GLN A 4 20.63 -28.55 5.38
C GLN A 4 21.15 -27.89 4.10
N SER A 5 20.92 -28.47 2.91
CA SER A 5 21.36 -27.87 1.64
C SER A 5 20.53 -26.62 1.31
N GLU A 6 21.11 -25.63 0.62
CA GLU A 6 20.38 -24.41 0.19
C GLU A 6 19.15 -24.74 -0.66
N THR A 7 19.27 -25.72 -1.56
CA THR A 7 18.14 -26.25 -2.33
C THR A 7 17.08 -26.89 -1.43
N GLY A 8 17.49 -27.65 -0.41
CA GLY A 8 16.58 -28.24 0.58
C GLY A 8 15.81 -27.19 1.38
N LYS A 9 16.47 -26.10 1.77
CA LYS A 9 15.83 -24.95 2.45
C LYS A 9 14.81 -24.27 1.56
N GLY A 10 15.16 -24.01 0.29
CA GLY A 10 14.23 -23.41 -0.69
C GLY A 10 12.99 -24.27 -0.91
N PHE A 11 13.16 -25.59 -1.06
CA PHE A 11 12.05 -26.51 -1.22
C PHE A 11 11.14 -26.55 0.02
N THR A 12 11.75 -26.59 1.21
CA THR A 12 11.02 -26.54 2.49
C THR A 12 10.24 -25.23 2.63
N TYR A 13 10.83 -24.10 2.22
CA TYR A 13 10.15 -22.82 2.18
C TYR A 13 8.93 -22.84 1.26
N CYS A 14 9.06 -23.34 0.02
CA CYS A 14 7.93 -23.44 -0.90
C CYS A 14 6.79 -24.30 -0.35
N ILE A 15 7.10 -25.44 0.28
CA ILE A 15 6.10 -26.30 0.93
C ILE A 15 5.39 -25.53 2.06
N ASN A 16 6.15 -24.83 2.91
CA ASN A 16 5.57 -24.03 4.00
C ASN A 16 4.67 -22.89 3.50
N GLN A 17 4.89 -22.39 2.28
CA GLN A 17 4.09 -21.34 1.65
C GLN A 17 3.00 -21.87 0.72
N GLU A 18 2.82 -23.20 0.60
CA GLU A 18 1.88 -23.82 -0.36
C GLU A 18 0.48 -23.21 -0.28
N LYS A 19 -0.03 -22.99 0.94
CA LYS A 19 -1.34 -22.38 1.17
C LYS A 19 -1.49 -21.06 0.41
N TYR A 20 -0.50 -20.18 0.49
CA TYR A 20 -0.54 -18.87 -0.15
C TYR A 20 -0.33 -18.96 -1.67
N LEU A 21 0.52 -19.89 -2.12
CA LEU A 21 0.77 -20.13 -3.54
C LEU A 21 -0.46 -20.70 -4.26
N ARG A 22 -1.40 -21.32 -3.53
CA ARG A 22 -2.61 -21.94 -4.08
C ARG A 22 -3.86 -21.07 -3.96
N THR A 23 -3.80 -19.94 -3.27
CA THR A 23 -4.97 -19.06 -3.02
C THR A 23 -5.69 -18.64 -4.31
N PHE A 24 -4.97 -18.47 -5.42
CA PHE A 24 -5.59 -18.14 -6.72
C PHE A 24 -6.53 -19.24 -7.26
N LEU A 25 -6.41 -20.48 -6.76
CA LEU A 25 -7.33 -21.57 -7.11
C LEU A 25 -8.69 -21.42 -6.42
N GLU A 26 -8.74 -20.70 -5.30
CA GLU A 26 -9.96 -20.46 -4.51
C GLU A 26 -10.65 -19.15 -4.93
N HIS A 27 -9.89 -18.19 -5.48
CA HIS A 27 -10.33 -16.85 -5.80
C HIS A 27 -9.95 -16.48 -7.24
N ALA A 28 -10.93 -16.45 -8.14
CA ALA A 28 -10.72 -16.21 -9.57
C ALA A 28 -10.26 -14.77 -9.91
N ASP A 29 -10.44 -13.84 -8.98
CA ASP A 29 -9.99 -12.46 -9.05
C ASP A 29 -8.51 -12.26 -8.72
N LEU A 30 -7.86 -13.27 -8.12
CA LEU A 30 -6.44 -13.19 -7.79
C LEU A 30 -5.57 -13.71 -8.95
N PRO A 31 -4.57 -12.92 -9.41
CA PRO A 31 -3.60 -13.40 -10.38
C PRO A 31 -2.71 -14.50 -9.78
N LEU A 32 -2.18 -15.37 -10.66
CA LEU A 32 -1.22 -16.41 -10.29
C LEU A 32 0.10 -15.82 -9.76
N ASP A 33 0.48 -14.64 -10.26
CA ASP A 33 1.71 -13.95 -9.92
C ASP A 33 1.46 -12.68 -9.09
N ASN A 34 2.51 -12.19 -8.44
CA ASN A 34 2.48 -10.99 -7.60
C ASN A 34 3.00 -9.73 -8.33
N ASN A 35 3.09 -9.73 -9.67
CA ASN A 35 3.79 -8.68 -10.42
C ASN A 35 3.23 -7.29 -10.13
N ALA A 36 1.91 -7.16 -9.95
CA ALA A 36 1.28 -5.88 -9.61
C ALA A 36 1.80 -5.34 -8.28
N THR A 37 1.88 -6.20 -7.25
CA THR A 37 2.39 -5.87 -5.93
C THR A 37 3.89 -5.55 -5.99
N GLU A 38 4.68 -6.34 -6.72
CA GLU A 38 6.11 -6.08 -6.90
C GLU A 38 6.38 -4.76 -7.63
N SER A 39 5.58 -4.45 -8.66
CA SER A 39 5.67 -3.18 -9.37
C SER A 39 5.33 -2.00 -8.47
N ALA A 40 4.30 -2.11 -7.63
CA ALA A 40 3.90 -1.07 -6.67
C ALA A 40 5.00 -0.82 -5.61
N ILE A 41 5.62 -1.87 -5.07
CA ILE A 41 6.68 -1.72 -4.06
C ILE A 41 8.04 -1.33 -4.65
N ARG A 42 8.27 -1.56 -5.96
CA ARG A 42 9.55 -1.28 -6.63
C ARG A 42 9.99 0.17 -6.45
N GLY A 43 9.06 1.12 -6.58
CA GLY A 43 9.34 2.55 -6.40
C GLY A 43 9.87 2.86 -5.00
N PHE A 44 9.28 2.25 -3.97
CA PHE A 44 9.75 2.34 -2.58
C PHE A 44 11.14 1.70 -2.40
N CYS A 45 11.37 0.50 -2.93
CA CYS A 45 12.66 -0.19 -2.82
C CYS A 45 13.81 0.61 -3.45
N ILE A 46 13.56 1.23 -4.61
CA ILE A 46 14.52 2.13 -5.27
C ILE A 46 14.69 3.41 -4.45
N GLY A 47 13.59 4.01 -3.98
CA GLY A 47 13.59 5.21 -3.15
C GLY A 47 14.36 5.03 -1.84
N LYS A 48 14.22 3.89 -1.15
CA LYS A 48 14.91 3.57 0.11
C LYS A 48 16.43 3.68 -0.02
N LYS A 49 17.00 3.31 -1.17
CA LYS A 49 18.44 3.45 -1.43
C LYS A 49 18.87 4.92 -1.52
N ASN A 50 17.98 5.81 -1.94
CA ASN A 50 18.23 7.24 -2.10
C ASN A 50 17.83 8.06 -0.86
N TRP A 51 16.88 7.56 -0.06
CA TRP A 51 16.40 8.19 1.17
C TRP A 51 17.28 7.79 2.35
N VAL A 52 18.49 8.34 2.38
CA VAL A 52 19.47 8.16 3.47
C VAL A 52 18.99 8.74 4.81
N LEU A 53 17.82 9.41 4.84
CA LEU A 53 17.28 10.09 6.03
C LEU A 53 16.47 9.18 6.97
N ILE A 54 16.11 7.96 6.54
CA ILE A 54 15.32 7.02 7.35
C ILE A 54 16.27 6.13 8.14
N ASP A 55 16.90 6.70 9.17
CA ASP A 55 17.88 6.00 10.02
C ASP A 55 17.24 5.36 11.28
N THR A 56 15.94 5.58 11.49
CA THR A 56 15.20 5.08 12.67
C THR A 56 14.05 4.15 12.28
N VAL A 57 13.71 3.24 13.19
CA VAL A 57 12.57 2.31 13.04
C VAL A 57 11.26 3.08 12.94
N GLU A 58 11.13 4.17 13.69
CA GLU A 58 9.99 5.07 13.68
C GLU A 58 9.84 5.79 12.33
N GLY A 59 10.95 6.27 11.76
CA GLY A 59 10.96 6.87 10.43
C GLY A 59 10.57 5.88 9.33
N ALA A 60 11.02 4.62 9.45
CA ALA A 60 10.66 3.56 8.52
C ALA A 60 9.17 3.24 8.60
N LYS A 61 8.60 3.17 9.81
CA LYS A 61 7.16 2.98 10.02
C LYS A 61 6.34 4.14 9.44
N ALA A 62 6.72 5.38 9.73
CA ALA A 62 6.04 6.56 9.20
C ALA A 62 6.06 6.59 7.66
N SER A 63 7.22 6.27 7.06
CA SER A 63 7.37 6.22 5.61
C SER A 63 6.50 5.12 4.98
N ALA A 64 6.42 3.95 5.62
CA ALA A 64 5.56 2.86 5.16
C ALA A 64 4.07 3.25 5.20
N ILE A 65 3.63 3.96 6.24
CA ILE A 65 2.25 4.48 6.35
C ILE A 65 1.95 5.45 5.21
N ILE A 66 2.81 6.45 5.01
CA ILE A 66 2.62 7.46 3.94
C ILE A 66 2.59 6.78 2.56
N TYR A 67 3.49 5.84 2.30
CA TYR A 67 3.52 5.13 1.02
C TYR A 67 2.26 4.28 0.81
N SER A 68 1.77 3.62 1.86
CA SER A 68 0.54 2.83 1.81
C SER A 68 -0.67 3.71 1.45
N ILE A 69 -0.78 4.90 2.04
CA ILE A 69 -1.84 5.88 1.71
C ILE A 69 -1.70 6.34 0.26
N ALA A 70 -0.48 6.64 -0.20
CA ALA A 70 -0.21 7.09 -1.56
C ALA A 70 -0.60 6.03 -2.61
N GLU A 71 -0.23 4.77 -2.40
CA GLU A 71 -0.57 3.67 -3.30
C GLU A 71 -2.06 3.36 -3.28
N THR A 72 -2.70 3.42 -2.09
CA THR A 72 -4.16 3.26 -1.99
C THR A 72 -4.90 4.37 -2.74
N ALA A 73 -4.42 5.61 -2.66
CA ALA A 73 -4.98 6.73 -3.43
C ALA A 73 -4.84 6.52 -4.94
N LYS A 74 -3.67 6.03 -5.41
CA LYS A 74 -3.47 5.70 -6.83
C LYS A 74 -4.42 4.58 -7.29
N ALA A 75 -4.58 3.54 -6.48
CA ALA A 75 -5.47 2.40 -6.78
C ALA A 75 -6.95 2.83 -6.86
N ASN A 76 -7.34 3.89 -6.13
CA ASN A 76 -8.68 4.49 -6.18
C ASN A 76 -8.80 5.64 -7.20
N ASN A 77 -7.89 5.70 -8.20
CA ASN A 77 -7.90 6.73 -9.25
C ASN A 77 -7.80 8.18 -8.74
N LEU A 78 -7.14 8.41 -7.60
CA LEU A 78 -6.89 9.74 -7.08
C LEU A 78 -5.51 10.26 -7.51
N LYS A 79 -5.36 11.58 -7.50
CA LYS A 79 -4.09 12.30 -7.62
C LYS A 79 -3.46 12.39 -6.21
N PRO A 80 -2.38 11.62 -5.92
CA PRO A 80 -1.90 11.48 -4.54
C PRO A 80 -1.55 12.80 -3.88
N TYR A 81 -0.88 13.72 -4.59
CA TYR A 81 -0.50 15.02 -4.04
C TYR A 81 -1.70 15.85 -3.57
N GLN A 82 -2.77 15.91 -4.37
CA GLN A 82 -3.97 16.69 -4.01
C GLN A 82 -4.74 16.01 -2.88
N TYR A 83 -4.80 14.68 -2.90
CA TYR A 83 -5.39 13.90 -1.82
C TYR A 83 -4.66 14.11 -0.48
N PHE A 84 -3.32 14.07 -0.46
CA PHE A 84 -2.54 14.37 0.75
C PHE A 84 -2.74 15.80 1.24
N ARG A 85 -2.79 16.78 0.33
CA ARG A 85 -3.08 18.17 0.71
C ARG A 85 -4.44 18.25 1.42
N TYR A 86 -5.47 17.67 0.82
CA TYR A 86 -6.82 17.65 1.38
C TYR A 86 -6.85 16.97 2.77
N LEU A 87 -6.22 15.80 2.92
CA LEU A 87 -6.12 15.13 4.22
C LEU A 87 -5.44 16.00 5.27
N LEU A 88 -4.32 16.65 4.92
CA LEU A 88 -3.57 17.50 5.84
C LEU A 88 -4.30 18.82 6.19
N GLU A 89 -5.27 19.25 5.36
CA GLU A 89 -6.11 20.41 5.61
C GLU A 89 -7.37 20.06 6.42
N GLU A 90 -7.99 18.90 6.18
CA GLU A 90 -9.23 18.50 6.86
C GLU A 90 -8.99 17.84 8.22
N ILE A 91 -8.00 16.94 8.35
CA ILE A 91 -7.76 16.23 9.61
C ILE A 91 -7.59 17.18 10.81
N PRO A 92 -6.84 18.30 10.73
CA PRO A 92 -6.70 19.24 11.83
C PRO A 92 -8.03 19.85 12.31
N LYS A 93 -9.04 19.98 11.43
CA LYS A 93 -10.34 20.56 11.78
C LYS A 93 -11.17 19.66 12.70
N HIS A 94 -10.84 18.37 12.73
CA HIS A 94 -11.53 17.34 13.49
C HIS A 94 -10.73 16.87 14.72
N MET A 95 -9.67 17.59 15.12
CA MET A 95 -8.85 17.19 16.27
C MET A 95 -9.59 17.23 17.62
N GLU A 96 -10.64 18.04 17.72
CA GLU A 96 -11.49 18.14 18.92
C GLU A 96 -12.65 17.13 18.90
N ASP A 97 -12.88 16.45 17.78
CA ASP A 97 -13.95 15.48 17.65
C ASP A 97 -13.68 14.25 18.50
N LYS A 98 -14.68 13.83 19.28
CA LYS A 98 -14.59 12.64 20.15
C LYS A 98 -14.71 11.32 19.36
N THR A 99 -15.07 11.39 18.09
CA THR A 99 -15.38 10.22 17.27
C THR A 99 -14.74 10.34 15.89
N LEU A 100 -14.25 9.22 15.36
CA LEU A 100 -13.54 9.14 14.08
C LEU A 100 -14.46 8.98 12.86
N THR A 101 -15.77 9.20 13.01
CA THR A 101 -16.75 9.06 11.91
C THR A 101 -16.48 9.99 10.74
N PHE A 102 -15.78 11.11 10.96
CA PHE A 102 -15.37 12.00 9.88
C PHE A 102 -14.39 11.34 8.90
N LEU A 103 -13.63 10.31 9.34
CA LEU A 103 -12.68 9.61 8.49
C LEU A 103 -13.37 8.92 7.31
N ASP A 104 -14.61 8.46 7.47
CA ASP A 104 -15.36 7.80 6.39
C ASP A 104 -15.47 8.70 5.16
N ASN A 105 -15.58 10.02 5.37
CA ASN A 105 -15.62 11.01 4.29
C ASN A 105 -14.25 11.29 3.65
N LEU A 106 -13.16 10.97 4.36
CA LEU A 106 -11.78 11.18 3.93
C LEU A 106 -11.17 9.95 3.24
N LEU A 107 -11.82 8.78 3.33
CA LEU A 107 -11.32 7.54 2.73
C LEU A 107 -11.20 7.66 1.20
N PRO A 108 -10.25 6.95 0.56
CA PRO A 108 -10.01 7.06 -0.88
C PRO A 108 -11.20 6.73 -1.79
N TRP A 109 -12.15 5.94 -1.29
CA TRP A 109 -13.38 5.54 -1.99
C TRP A 109 -14.60 6.37 -1.58
N SER A 110 -14.43 7.42 -0.78
CA SER A 110 -15.51 8.32 -0.38
C SER A 110 -16.02 9.13 -1.56
N GLU A 111 -17.35 9.21 -1.69
CA GLU A 111 -18.02 10.06 -2.69
C GLU A 111 -17.83 11.56 -2.40
N ASN A 112 -17.58 11.91 -1.13
CA ASN A 112 -17.47 13.28 -0.64
C ASN A 112 -16.10 13.93 -0.92
N LEU A 113 -15.19 13.23 -1.62
CA LEU A 113 -13.88 13.77 -1.97
C LEU A 113 -13.99 14.88 -3.02
N PRO A 114 -13.20 15.97 -2.89
CA PRO A 114 -13.14 17.03 -3.88
C PRO A 114 -12.79 16.51 -5.27
N ASP A 115 -13.42 17.07 -6.30
CA ASP A 115 -13.19 16.65 -7.69
C ASP A 115 -11.76 16.91 -8.17
N GLU A 116 -11.06 17.87 -7.55
CA GLU A 116 -9.65 18.09 -7.77
C GLU A 116 -8.87 16.78 -7.54
N CYS A 117 -9.11 16.13 -6.40
CA CYS A 117 -8.42 14.90 -6.00
C CYS A 117 -8.62 13.74 -6.98
N LYS A 118 -9.72 13.72 -7.74
CA LYS A 118 -10.03 12.66 -8.70
C LYS A 118 -9.19 12.82 -9.98
N LYS A 119 -8.68 11.72 -10.52
CA LYS A 119 -8.13 11.72 -11.88
C LYS A 119 -9.30 11.80 -12.86
N LEU A 120 -9.22 12.72 -13.81
CA LEU A 120 -10.14 12.72 -14.95
C LEU A 120 -9.89 11.42 -15.72
N ASN A 121 -10.94 10.62 -15.93
CA ASN A 121 -10.87 9.42 -16.75
C ASN A 121 -10.38 9.83 -18.14
N GLN A 122 -9.15 9.47 -18.49
CA GLN A 122 -8.74 9.42 -19.89
C GLN A 122 -9.49 8.23 -20.48
N ILE A 123 -10.50 8.54 -21.30
CA ILE A 123 -11.17 7.60 -22.19
C ILE A 123 -10.15 7.04 -23.18
#